data_AF-A0A0L8VLT9-F1
#
_entry.id   AF-A0A0L8VLT9-F1
#
_cell.length_a   1.000
_cell.length_b   1.000
_cell.length_c   1.000
_cell.angle_alpha   90.00
_cell.angle_beta   90.00
_cell.angle_gamma   90.00
#
_symmetry.space_group_name_H-M   'P 1'
#
loop_
_entity.id
_entity.type
_entity.pdbx_description
1 polymer ?
#
loop_
_entity_poly.entity_id
_entity_poly.type
_entity_poly.pdbx_seq_one_letter_code
_entity_poly.pdbx_strand_id
1 'polypeptide(L)'
;MTAQQAPKWYPSEDVAAPKKTRKAVRPQKLRASLVPGTVLILLAGRFRGKRVVYLKHLEDNTLLVTGPFKVNGVPLRRVNARYVIATSTKVSVEGVNVEKFNVEYFAKEKLTKKEKKEANLFPEQQTKEIKTERVEDQKVVDKALLAEIKKTPLLKQYLSASFSLKNGDKPHLLKF
;
A
#
# COMPACT_ATOMS: atom_id res chain seq x y z
N MET A 1 -51.96 36.93 -6.55
CA MET A 1 -51.10 36.14 -7.46
C MET A 1 -50.88 34.78 -6.83
N THR A 2 -51.39 33.70 -7.42
CA THR A 2 -51.17 32.35 -6.87
C THR A 2 -49.74 31.91 -7.22
N ALA A 3 -48.97 31.55 -6.19
CA ALA A 3 -47.52 31.51 -6.24
C ALA A 3 -46.92 30.41 -7.14
N GLN A 4 -47.66 29.36 -7.52
CA GLN A 4 -47.33 28.47 -8.63
C GLN A 4 -48.54 27.56 -8.93
N GLN A 5 -48.82 27.26 -10.21
CA GLN A 5 -49.89 26.32 -10.58
C GLN A 5 -49.40 24.88 -10.39
N ALA A 6 -50.21 24.05 -9.73
CA ALA A 6 -49.87 22.65 -9.46
C ALA A 6 -49.69 21.85 -10.77
N PRO A 7 -48.68 20.96 -10.86
CA PRO A 7 -48.51 20.11 -12.03
C PRO A 7 -49.70 19.15 -12.17
N LYS A 8 -50.09 18.89 -13.42
CA LYS A 8 -51.20 17.98 -13.76
C LYS A 8 -50.85 16.50 -13.51
N TRP A 9 -49.57 16.18 -13.43
CA TRP A 9 -49.04 14.84 -13.20
C TRP A 9 -47.89 14.91 -12.21
N TYR A 10 -47.93 14.04 -11.20
CA TYR A 10 -46.85 13.83 -10.26
C TYR A 10 -46.19 12.49 -10.59
N PRO A 11 -44.87 12.46 -10.87
CA PRO A 11 -44.18 11.20 -11.07
C PRO A 11 -44.27 10.34 -9.80
N SER A 12 -44.25 9.02 -9.95
CA SER A 12 -44.13 8.15 -8.77
C SER A 12 -42.80 8.42 -8.06
N GLU A 13 -42.87 8.50 -6.74
CA GLU A 13 -41.69 8.59 -5.86
C GLU A 13 -41.03 7.21 -5.65
N ASP A 14 -41.62 6.13 -6.18
CA ASP A 14 -41.10 4.78 -6.08
C ASP A 14 -39.80 4.60 -6.87
N VAL A 15 -38.73 4.23 -6.17
CA VAL A 15 -37.43 3.94 -6.80
C VAL A 15 -37.39 2.48 -7.25
N ALA A 16 -37.21 2.25 -8.55
CA ALA A 16 -37.08 0.91 -9.12
C ALA A 16 -35.80 0.19 -8.65
N ALA A 17 -35.90 -1.10 -8.35
CA ALA A 17 -34.75 -1.92 -7.98
C ALA A 17 -33.80 -2.13 -9.18
N PRO A 18 -32.46 -2.16 -8.95
CA PRO A 18 -31.50 -2.45 -10.01
C PRO A 18 -31.65 -3.90 -10.50
N LYS A 19 -31.47 -4.10 -11.81
CA LYS A 19 -31.49 -5.44 -12.42
C LYS A 19 -30.39 -6.33 -11.82
N LYS A 20 -30.64 -7.64 -11.78
CA LYS A 20 -29.66 -8.64 -11.33
C LYS A 20 -28.45 -8.64 -12.27
N THR A 21 -27.32 -8.14 -11.77
CA THR A 21 -26.05 -8.09 -12.51
C THR A 21 -25.35 -9.46 -12.55
N ARG A 22 -24.59 -9.73 -13.62
CA ARG A 22 -23.85 -10.99 -13.84
C ARG A 22 -22.33 -10.76 -13.84
N LYS A 23 -21.83 -9.94 -12.92
CA LYS A 23 -20.39 -9.65 -12.78
C LYS A 23 -19.82 -10.42 -11.59
N ALA A 24 -19.10 -11.51 -11.88
CA ALA A 24 -18.39 -12.29 -10.85
C ALA A 24 -17.03 -11.67 -10.53
N VAL A 25 -16.63 -11.72 -9.26
CA VAL A 25 -15.31 -11.25 -8.80
C VAL A 25 -14.31 -12.39 -8.99
N ARG A 26 -13.36 -12.23 -9.91
CA ARG A 26 -12.28 -13.20 -10.18
C ARG A 26 -10.97 -12.71 -9.55
N PRO A 27 -10.07 -13.62 -9.14
CA PRO A 27 -8.79 -13.22 -8.55
C PRO A 27 -7.93 -12.47 -9.55
N GLN A 28 -7.20 -11.46 -9.07
CA GLN A 28 -6.28 -10.70 -9.91
C GLN A 28 -5.01 -11.51 -10.19
N LYS A 29 -4.64 -11.61 -11.47
CA LYS A 29 -3.33 -12.13 -11.89
C LYS A 29 -2.29 -11.01 -11.88
N LEU A 30 -1.26 -11.14 -11.04
CA LEU A 30 -0.11 -10.24 -11.05
C LEU A 30 0.80 -10.54 -12.25
N ARG A 31 1.59 -9.54 -12.67
CA ARG A 31 2.65 -9.75 -13.67
C ARG A 31 3.76 -10.64 -13.11
N ALA A 32 4.42 -11.40 -13.97
CA ALA A 32 5.43 -12.40 -13.58
C ALA A 32 6.65 -11.82 -12.84
N SER A 33 6.95 -10.52 -13.01
CA SER A 33 8.05 -9.86 -12.29
C SER A 33 7.77 -9.63 -10.81
N LEU A 34 6.52 -9.70 -10.35
CA LEU A 34 6.18 -9.57 -8.94
C LEU A 34 6.23 -10.93 -8.25
N VAL A 35 7.40 -11.26 -7.71
CA VAL A 35 7.64 -12.50 -6.95
C VAL A 35 8.10 -12.13 -5.53
N PRO A 36 7.62 -12.82 -4.46
CA PRO A 36 8.08 -12.57 -3.09
C PRO A 36 9.61 -12.48 -3.00
N GLY A 37 10.10 -11.50 -2.24
CA GLY A 37 11.53 -11.18 -2.11
C GLY A 37 12.10 -10.23 -3.17
N THR A 38 11.36 -9.93 -4.23
CA THR A 38 11.81 -8.99 -5.26
C THR A 38 11.89 -7.57 -4.70
N VAL A 39 12.96 -6.85 -5.05
CA VAL A 39 13.10 -5.43 -4.71
C VAL A 39 12.20 -4.60 -5.63
N LEU A 40 11.49 -3.64 -5.04
CA LEU A 40 10.52 -2.80 -5.69
C LEU A 40 10.90 -1.33 -5.53
N ILE A 41 10.67 -0.52 -6.56
CA ILE A 41 10.80 0.94 -6.49
C ILE A 41 9.40 1.55 -6.36
N LEU A 42 9.13 2.23 -5.25
CA LEU A 42 7.86 2.93 -5.04
C LEU A 42 7.78 4.18 -5.93
N LEU A 43 6.73 4.29 -6.74
CA LEU A 43 6.56 5.45 -7.63
C LEU A 43 5.72 6.57 -7.00
N ALA A 44 4.82 6.24 -6.09
CA ALA A 44 3.84 7.18 -5.54
C ALA A 44 3.76 7.15 -4.01
N GLY A 45 3.16 8.21 -3.46
CA GLY A 45 2.89 8.35 -2.02
C GLY A 45 4.06 8.95 -1.22
N ARG A 46 3.93 8.86 0.12
CA ARG A 46 4.89 9.41 1.10
C ARG A 46 6.30 8.87 0.92
N PHE A 47 6.42 7.60 0.53
CA PHE A 47 7.69 6.87 0.39
C PHE A 47 8.12 6.69 -1.08
N ARG A 48 7.63 7.51 -2.01
CA ARG A 48 8.06 7.47 -3.41
C ARG A 48 9.59 7.61 -3.54
N GLY A 49 10.16 6.94 -4.53
CA GLY A 49 11.59 6.82 -4.75
C GLY A 49 12.29 5.80 -3.84
N LYS A 50 11.68 5.33 -2.75
CA LYS A 50 12.30 4.31 -1.89
C LYS A 50 12.31 2.94 -2.56
N ARG A 51 13.37 2.18 -2.31
CA ARG A 51 13.54 0.79 -2.73
C ARG A 51 13.17 -0.15 -1.59
N VAL A 52 12.28 -1.10 -1.84
CA VAL A 52 11.52 -1.77 -0.79
C VAL A 52 11.33 -3.24 -1.16
N VAL A 53 11.28 -4.16 -0.20
CA VAL A 53 11.17 -5.61 -0.46
C VAL A 53 9.70 -6.02 -0.50
N TYR A 54 9.32 -6.78 -1.53
CA TYR A 54 7.99 -7.40 -1.64
C TYR A 54 7.90 -8.66 -0.78
N LEU A 55 6.83 -8.82 0.00
CA LEU A 55 6.66 -9.99 0.88
C LEU A 55 5.50 -10.89 0.46
N LYS A 56 4.27 -10.36 0.37
CA LYS A 56 3.04 -11.17 0.20
C LYS A 56 1.99 -10.41 -0.62
N HIS A 57 1.23 -11.12 -1.44
CA HIS A 57 0.02 -10.59 -2.09
C HIS A 57 -1.17 -10.69 -1.12
N LEU A 58 -1.89 -9.60 -0.90
CA LEU A 58 -3.03 -9.53 0.03
C LEU A 58 -4.37 -9.70 -0.70
N GLU A 59 -5.44 -9.98 0.05
CA GLU A 59 -6.77 -10.27 -0.51
C GLU A 59 -7.41 -9.07 -1.23
N ASP A 60 -7.01 -7.85 -0.89
CA ASP A 60 -7.49 -6.59 -1.49
C ASP A 60 -6.73 -6.18 -2.76
N ASN A 61 -5.99 -7.12 -3.36
CA ASN A 61 -5.11 -6.90 -4.52
C ASN A 61 -3.97 -5.89 -4.27
N THR A 62 -3.62 -5.65 -3.01
CA THR A 62 -2.42 -4.88 -2.65
C THR A 62 -1.26 -5.80 -2.30
N LEU A 63 -0.07 -5.22 -2.31
CA LEU A 63 1.18 -5.88 -1.96
C LEU A 63 1.55 -5.50 -0.54
N LEU A 64 1.89 -6.49 0.28
CA LEU A 64 2.60 -6.28 1.53
C LEU A 64 4.09 -6.10 1.24
N VAL A 65 4.62 -5.01 1.74
CA VAL A 65 5.95 -4.50 1.38
C VAL A 65 6.64 -3.99 2.64
N THR A 66 7.97 -4.14 2.73
CA THR A 66 8.77 -3.58 3.83
C THR A 66 10.15 -3.10 3.40
N GLY A 67 10.60 -1.98 3.96
CA GLY A 67 11.86 -1.30 3.63
C GLY A 67 13.13 -1.88 4.21
N PRO A 68 13.04 -3.02 4.90
CA PRO A 68 13.11 -3.04 6.37
C PRO A 68 13.17 -1.66 7.04
N PHE A 69 12.34 -1.40 8.05
CA PHE A 69 12.22 -0.07 8.66
C PHE A 69 13.57 0.49 9.13
N LYS A 70 14.44 -0.37 9.67
CA LYS A 70 15.79 -0.01 10.13
C LYS A 70 16.78 0.39 9.02
N VAL A 71 16.51 0.10 7.74
CA VAL A 71 17.41 0.43 6.62
C VAL A 71 17.06 1.76 5.98
N ASN A 72 15.79 1.96 5.62
CA ASN A 72 15.36 3.12 4.82
C ASN A 72 14.15 3.88 5.40
N GLY A 73 13.65 3.46 6.56
CA GLY A 73 12.53 4.08 7.27
C GLY A 73 11.15 3.71 6.72
N VAL A 74 11.03 2.78 5.77
CA VAL A 74 9.73 2.32 5.25
C VAL A 74 9.22 1.14 6.09
N PRO A 75 8.10 1.28 6.82
CA PRO A 75 7.55 0.21 7.65
C PRO A 75 6.82 -0.84 6.80
N LEU A 76 6.34 -1.90 7.45
CA LEU A 76 5.33 -2.82 6.92
C LEU A 76 4.13 -2.02 6.42
N ARG A 77 3.90 -2.10 5.11
CA ARG A 77 2.93 -1.22 4.45
C ARG A 77 2.28 -1.91 3.27
N ARG A 78 1.00 -1.59 3.06
CA ARG A 78 0.26 -1.93 1.84
C ARG A 78 0.56 -0.97 0.70
N VAL A 79 0.81 -1.52 -0.48
CA VAL A 79 1.11 -0.77 -1.70
C VAL A 79 0.34 -1.37 -2.88
N ASN A 80 -0.22 -0.54 -3.74
CA ASN A 80 -0.91 -1.01 -4.95
C ASN A 80 0.11 -1.42 -6.03
N ALA A 81 -0.09 -2.61 -6.62
CA ALA A 81 0.82 -3.22 -7.59
C ALA A 81 1.12 -2.36 -8.85
N ARG A 82 0.25 -1.42 -9.23
CA ARG A 82 0.47 -0.53 -10.37
C ARG A 82 1.43 0.63 -10.07
N TYR A 83 1.61 0.98 -8.80
CA TYR A 83 2.44 2.12 -8.38
C TYR A 83 3.87 1.72 -8.01
N VAL A 84 4.34 0.62 -8.58
CA VAL A 84 5.65 0.04 -8.28
C VAL A 84 6.32 -0.46 -9.54
N ILE A 85 7.63 -0.35 -9.58
CA ILE A 85 8.48 -1.03 -10.57
C ILE A 85 9.16 -2.19 -9.84
N ALA A 86 9.04 -3.40 -10.39
CA ALA A 86 9.76 -4.56 -9.88
C ALA A 86 11.13 -4.60 -10.55
N THR A 87 12.19 -4.69 -9.75
CA THR A 87 13.56 -4.82 -10.24
C THR A 87 13.93 -6.28 -10.48
N SER A 88 15.03 -6.55 -11.16
CA SER A 88 15.53 -7.93 -11.32
C SER A 88 16.13 -8.50 -10.02
N THR A 89 16.61 -7.66 -9.11
CA THR A 89 17.21 -8.07 -7.84
C THR A 89 16.18 -8.69 -6.89
N LYS A 90 16.53 -9.84 -6.32
CA LYS A 90 15.70 -10.60 -5.37
C LYS A 90 16.47 -10.95 -4.11
N VAL A 91 15.74 -11.04 -3.00
CA VAL A 91 16.22 -11.45 -1.68
C VAL A 91 15.43 -12.69 -1.28
N SER A 92 16.08 -13.68 -0.66
CA SER A 92 15.34 -14.84 -0.15
C SER A 92 14.43 -14.43 1.02
N VAL A 93 13.19 -14.90 1.01
CA VAL A 93 12.15 -14.57 2.01
C VAL A 93 11.64 -15.78 2.78
N GLU A 94 12.28 -16.94 2.61
CA GLU A 94 11.85 -18.22 3.20
C GLU A 94 11.82 -18.19 4.75
N GLY A 95 12.70 -17.40 5.38
CA GLY A 95 12.77 -17.26 6.84
C GLY A 95 11.86 -16.18 7.44
N VAL A 96 10.97 -15.56 6.65
CA VAL A 96 10.12 -14.45 7.11
C VAL A 96 8.69 -14.95 7.32
N ASN A 97 8.19 -14.90 8.55
CA ASN A 97 6.78 -15.19 8.81
C ASN A 97 5.91 -14.01 8.35
N VAL A 98 5.06 -14.26 7.34
CA VAL A 98 4.16 -13.27 6.74
C VAL A 98 2.68 -13.66 6.86
N GLU A 99 2.38 -14.76 7.55
CA GLU A 99 1.03 -15.34 7.60
C GLU A 99 0.06 -14.45 8.37
N LYS A 100 0.53 -13.89 9.50
CA LYS A 100 -0.23 -12.99 10.39
C LYS A 100 -0.85 -11.78 9.66
N PHE A 101 -0.22 -11.30 8.60
CA PHE A 101 -0.61 -10.04 7.97
C PHE A 101 -1.69 -10.25 6.90
N ASN A 102 -2.87 -9.71 7.17
CA ASN A 102 -4.03 -9.66 6.27
C ASN A 102 -4.54 -8.21 6.11
N VAL A 103 -5.60 -8.00 5.34
CA VAL A 103 -6.18 -6.66 5.12
C VAL A 103 -6.70 -6.03 6.42
N GLU A 104 -7.23 -6.85 7.33
CA GLU A 104 -7.80 -6.43 8.61
C GLU A 104 -6.73 -5.88 9.58
N TYR A 105 -5.54 -6.49 9.62
CA TYR A 105 -4.40 -6.00 10.37
C TYR A 105 -4.06 -4.53 10.02
N PHE A 106 -4.27 -4.15 8.76
CA PHE A 106 -4.04 -2.79 8.25
C PHE A 106 -5.30 -1.93 8.18
N ALA A 107 -6.42 -2.37 8.77
CA ALA A 107 -7.62 -1.56 8.86
C ALA A 107 -7.34 -0.27 9.65
N LYS A 108 -7.82 0.85 9.12
CA LYS A 108 -7.76 2.13 9.83
C LYS A 108 -8.88 2.16 10.86
N GLU A 109 -8.57 2.65 12.05
CA GLU A 109 -9.59 2.88 13.08
C GLU A 109 -10.67 3.83 12.56
N LYS A 110 -11.92 3.44 12.76
CA LYS A 110 -13.09 4.17 12.26
C LYS A 110 -13.42 5.31 13.23
N LEU A 111 -12.93 6.50 12.92
CA LEU A 111 -13.35 7.72 13.62
C LEU A 111 -14.81 8.06 13.28
N THR A 112 -15.55 8.55 14.28
CA THR A 112 -16.92 9.05 14.09
C THR A 112 -16.94 10.31 13.24
N LYS A 113 -18.11 10.68 12.70
CA LYS A 113 -18.25 11.90 11.87
C LYS A 113 -17.89 13.16 12.65
N LYS A 114 -18.18 13.20 13.96
CA LYS A 114 -17.87 14.34 14.84
C LYS A 114 -16.36 14.45 15.07
N GLU A 115 -15.73 13.36 15.51
CA GLU A 115 -14.27 13.28 15.69
C GLU A 115 -13.51 13.67 14.42
N LYS A 116 -13.96 13.25 13.23
CA LYS A 116 -13.33 13.63 11.96
C LYS A 116 -13.39 15.14 11.69
N LYS A 117 -14.48 15.81 12.07
CA LYS A 117 -14.63 17.26 11.89
C LYS A 117 -13.68 18.00 12.83
N GLU A 118 -13.67 17.63 14.10
CA GLU A 118 -12.78 18.24 15.11
C GLU A 118 -11.31 17.99 14.79
N ALA A 119 -10.95 16.76 14.37
CA ALA A 119 -9.60 16.40 13.93
C ALA A 119 -9.07 17.25 12.78
N ASN A 120 -9.93 17.61 11.83
CA ASN A 120 -9.55 18.42 10.68
C ASN A 120 -9.47 19.92 11.01
N LEU A 121 -10.23 20.37 12.02
CA LEU A 121 -10.24 21.77 12.47
C LEU A 121 -9.06 22.09 13.39
N PHE A 122 -8.60 21.12 14.21
CA PHE A 122 -7.48 21.28 15.15
C PHE A 122 -6.41 20.19 14.94
N PRO A 123 -5.64 20.25 13.84
CA PRO A 123 -4.69 19.20 13.48
C PRO A 123 -3.47 19.11 14.44
N GLU A 124 -3.12 20.19 15.14
CA GLU A 124 -1.93 20.26 16.00
C GLU A 124 -2.05 19.45 17.30
N GLN A 125 -3.27 19.12 17.73
CA GLN A 125 -3.53 18.39 18.98
C GLN A 125 -3.54 16.87 18.82
N GLN A 126 -3.40 16.35 17.59
CA GLN A 126 -3.52 14.91 17.33
C GLN A 126 -2.15 14.25 17.13
N THR A 127 -1.55 13.79 18.22
CA THR A 127 -0.42 12.87 18.17
C THR A 127 -0.91 11.51 17.67
N LYS A 128 -0.34 11.04 16.56
CA LYS A 128 -0.64 9.70 16.04
C LYS A 128 0.13 8.68 16.85
N GLU A 129 -0.54 8.08 17.83
CA GLU A 129 0.03 7.00 18.61
C GLU A 129 0.17 5.72 17.76
N ILE A 130 1.33 5.08 17.83
CA ILE A 130 1.63 3.86 17.09
C ILE A 130 1.37 2.68 18.04
N LYS A 131 0.53 1.74 17.61
CA LYS A 131 0.28 0.50 18.37
C LYS A 131 1.59 -0.24 18.61
N THR A 132 1.85 -0.60 19.86
CA THR A 132 3.03 -1.36 20.30
C THR A 132 3.19 -2.66 19.52
N GLU A 133 2.08 -3.35 19.23
CA GLU A 133 2.06 -4.57 18.41
C GLU A 133 2.76 -4.40 17.05
N ARG A 134 2.50 -3.29 16.34
CA ARG A 134 3.11 -3.03 15.03
C ARG A 134 4.60 -2.77 15.13
N VAL A 135 5.06 -2.21 16.25
CA VAL A 135 6.47 -1.96 16.50
C VAL A 135 7.20 -3.29 16.72
N GLU A 136 6.62 -4.22 17.47
CA GLU A 136 7.21 -5.54 17.70
C GLU A 136 7.21 -6.42 16.45
N ASP A 137 6.07 -6.48 15.73
CA ASP A 137 5.99 -7.20 14.46
C ASP A 137 7.03 -6.71 13.45
N GLN A 138 7.25 -5.39 13.39
CA GLN A 138 8.27 -4.80 12.52
C GLN A 138 9.69 -5.28 12.88
N LYS A 139 10.03 -5.31 14.18
CA LYS A 139 11.35 -5.76 14.63
C LYS A 139 11.61 -7.22 14.25
N VAL A 140 10.59 -8.08 14.39
CA VAL A 140 10.68 -9.51 14.05
C VAL A 140 10.95 -9.70 12.56
N VAL A 141 10.14 -9.07 11.69
CA VAL A 141 10.31 -9.16 10.24
C VAL A 141 11.64 -8.55 9.77
N ASP A 142 11.99 -7.38 10.30
CA ASP A 142 13.26 -6.72 9.97
C ASP A 142 14.47 -7.58 10.34
N LYS A 143 14.44 -8.26 11.49
CA LYS A 143 15.56 -9.10 11.94
C LYS A 143 15.88 -10.21 10.94
N ALA A 144 14.86 -10.89 10.43
CA ALA A 144 15.02 -11.95 9.43
C ALA A 144 15.55 -11.39 8.09
N LEU A 145 14.95 -10.32 7.58
CA LEU A 145 15.36 -9.72 6.30
C LEU A 145 16.76 -9.11 6.35
N LEU A 146 17.14 -8.49 7.48
CA LEU A 146 18.47 -7.93 7.66
C LEU A 146 19.57 -8.99 7.65
N ALA A 147 19.29 -10.20 8.14
CA ALA A 147 20.24 -11.30 8.06
C ALA A 147 20.52 -11.68 6.60
N GLU A 148 19.49 -11.73 5.76
CA GLU A 148 19.63 -12.05 4.35
C GLU A 148 20.30 -10.93 3.55
N ILE A 149 19.88 -9.67 3.77
CA ILE A 149 20.40 -8.50 3.06
C ILE A 149 21.92 -8.34 3.28
N LYS A 150 22.42 -8.69 4.46
CA LYS A 150 23.86 -8.61 4.78
C LYS A 150 24.72 -9.60 4.00
N LYS A 151 24.14 -10.70 3.51
CA LYS A 151 24.88 -11.72 2.74
C LYS A 151 25.33 -11.20 1.38
N THR A 152 24.56 -10.28 0.79
CA THR A 152 24.88 -9.71 -0.52
C THR A 152 25.59 -8.36 -0.34
N PRO A 153 26.81 -8.18 -0.89
CA PRO A 153 27.52 -6.90 -0.83
C PRO A 153 26.68 -5.75 -1.41
N LEU A 154 26.81 -4.56 -0.83
CA LEU A 154 26.17 -3.30 -1.27
C LEU A 154 24.63 -3.27 -1.24
N LEU A 155 23.94 -4.38 -0.97
CA LEU A 155 22.48 -4.44 -1.02
C LEU A 155 21.82 -3.57 0.07
N LYS A 156 22.44 -3.49 1.25
CA LYS A 156 21.98 -2.60 2.33
C LYS A 156 22.04 -1.13 1.93
N GLN A 157 23.14 -0.69 1.31
CA GLN A 157 23.33 0.67 0.80
C GLN A 157 22.37 0.98 -0.36
N TYR A 158 22.14 -0.01 -1.22
CA TYR A 158 21.19 0.11 -2.33
C TYR A 158 19.76 0.36 -1.84
N LEU A 159 19.32 -0.36 -0.80
CA LEU A 159 17.99 -0.22 -0.21
C LEU A 159 17.83 1.08 0.61
N SER A 160 18.89 1.58 1.24
CA SER A 160 18.86 2.84 1.99
C SER A 160 18.78 4.07 1.06
N ALA A 161 19.47 4.01 -0.07
CA ALA A 161 19.45 5.05 -1.09
C ALA A 161 18.07 5.12 -1.80
N SER A 162 17.63 6.33 -2.11
CA SER A 162 16.42 6.55 -2.93
C SER A 162 16.77 6.50 -4.42
N PHE A 163 15.85 5.96 -5.23
CA PHE A 163 15.87 6.05 -6.67
C PHE A 163 15.47 7.46 -7.14
N SER A 164 16.18 7.94 -8.16
CA SER A 164 15.86 9.16 -8.91
C SER A 164 16.34 8.96 -10.34
N LEU A 165 15.61 9.49 -11.32
CA LEU A 165 16.08 9.58 -12.69
C LEU A 165 17.13 10.68 -12.80
N LYS A 166 18.18 10.43 -13.56
CA LYS A 166 19.26 11.37 -13.85
C LYS A 166 19.11 11.96 -15.24
N ASN A 167 19.88 13.01 -15.51
CA ASN A 167 19.90 13.63 -16.83
C ASN A 167 20.37 12.59 -17.86
N GLY A 168 19.58 12.40 -18.92
CA GLY A 168 19.83 11.40 -19.97
C GLY A 168 19.19 10.03 -19.72
N ASP A 169 18.65 9.76 -18.53
CA ASP A 169 17.94 8.50 -18.26
C ASP A 169 16.64 8.42 -19.08
N LYS A 170 16.49 7.33 -19.83
CA LYS A 170 15.33 7.07 -20.67
C LYS A 170 14.62 5.81 -20.16
N PRO A 171 13.52 5.93 -19.38
CA PRO A 171 12.89 4.78 -18.72
C PRO A 171 12.47 3.63 -19.65
N HIS A 172 12.20 3.91 -20.93
CA HIS A 172 11.87 2.89 -21.93
C HIS A 172 13.07 2.02 -22.35
N LEU A 173 14.31 2.47 -22.07
CA LEU A 173 15.55 1.73 -22.31
C LEU A 173 16.10 1.08 -21.04
N LEU A 174 15.72 1.61 -19.87
CA LEU A 174 16.23 1.12 -18.59
C LEU A 174 15.68 -0.28 -18.28
N LYS A 175 16.57 -1.14 -17.81
CA LYS A 175 16.22 -2.39 -17.17
C LYS A 175 16.28 -2.18 -15.67
N PHE A 176 15.15 -2.42 -15.01
CA PHE A 176 15.01 -2.31 -13.58
C PHE A 176 15.20 -3.67 -12.95
#